data_AF-A0A7J9Q3X7-F1
#
_entry.id   AF-A0A7J9Q3X7-F1
#
_cell.length_a   1.000
_cell.length_b   1.000
_cell.length_c   1.000
_cell.angle_alpha   90.00
_cell.angle_beta   90.00
_cell.angle_gamma   90.00
#
_symmetry.space_group_name_H-M   'P 1'
#
loop_
_entity.id
_entity.type
_entity.pdbx_description
1 polymer ?
#
loop_
_entity_poly.entity_id
_entity_poly.type
_entity_poly.pdbx_seq_one_letter_code
_entity_poly.pdbx_strand_id
1 'polypeptide(L)'
;MDLDTRLYIGYGTSYKSEKEAFAKAMKMAEHVGMASIRLDRYYAVQSYVKFIEDLFGKDVLIYIIPKKNATVKGPLKWKKILHDFVNDTIGYLGEYYERNQSESGFSEDKRRFGWKIPQRREDRVDTSNFCTTLWHNMFWAGEN
;
A
#
# COMPACT_ATOMS: atom_id res chain seq x y z
N MET A 1 -4.63 2.18 2.11
CA MET A 1 -6.08 2.45 2.18
C MET A 1 -6.68 1.27 2.91
N ASP A 2 -7.53 1.54 3.89
CA ASP A 2 -8.35 0.55 4.54
C ASP A 2 -9.46 0.10 3.58
N LEU A 3 -9.68 -1.20 3.46
CA LEU A 3 -10.61 -1.77 2.48
C LEU A 3 -12.06 -1.64 2.91
N ASP A 4 -12.33 -1.68 4.22
CA ASP A 4 -13.68 -1.64 4.77
C ASP A 4 -14.25 -0.22 4.70
N THR A 5 -13.45 0.76 5.16
CA THR A 5 -13.90 2.17 5.25
C THR A 5 -13.54 3.01 4.02
N ARG A 6 -12.70 2.47 3.11
CA ARG A 6 -12.05 3.19 2.00
C ARG A 6 -11.16 4.37 2.44
N LEU A 7 -10.88 4.52 3.73
CA LEU A 7 -10.06 5.62 4.25
C LEU A 7 -8.56 5.36 4.01
N TYR A 8 -7.81 6.42 3.74
CA TYR A 8 -6.36 6.36 3.74
C TYR A 8 -5.81 6.34 5.17
N ILE A 9 -5.12 5.25 5.50
CA ILE A 9 -4.40 5.05 6.77
C ILE A 9 -3.00 5.69 6.79
N GLY A 10 -2.49 6.09 5.63
CA GLY A 10 -1.15 6.65 5.48
C GLY A 10 -0.89 7.13 4.06
N TYR A 11 0.01 8.10 3.95
CA TYR A 11 0.47 8.66 2.68
C TYR A 11 1.96 8.97 2.79
N GLY A 12 2.61 9.24 1.66
CA GLY A 12 4.00 9.65 1.66
C GLY A 12 4.39 10.38 0.39
N THR A 13 5.29 11.36 0.54
CA THR A 13 5.88 12.09 -0.57
C THR A 13 7.42 12.00 -0.51
N SER A 14 8.06 12.03 -1.68
CA SER A 14 9.51 12.14 -1.80
C SER A 14 9.88 12.68 -3.18
N TYR A 15 10.89 13.53 -3.21
CA TYR A 15 11.57 13.97 -4.45
C TYR A 15 12.70 13.03 -4.87
N LYS A 16 13.15 12.15 -3.97
CA LYS A 16 14.31 11.27 -4.20
C LYS A 16 13.89 9.96 -4.82
N SER A 17 12.89 9.29 -4.24
CA SER A 17 12.43 7.99 -4.75
C SER A 17 11.04 7.61 -4.25
N GLU A 18 10.32 6.83 -5.05
CA GLU A 18 9.06 6.20 -4.66
C GLU A 18 9.22 5.30 -3.42
N LYS A 19 10.37 4.62 -3.31
CA LYS A 19 10.71 3.79 -2.14
C LYS A 19 10.67 4.58 -0.83
N GLU A 20 11.15 5.82 -0.83
CA GLU A 20 11.12 6.67 0.37
C GLU A 20 9.70 7.11 0.69
N ALA A 21 8.90 7.47 -0.31
CA ALA A 21 7.48 7.78 -0.12
C ALA A 21 6.72 6.57 0.46
N PHE A 22 6.99 5.37 -0.05
CA PHE A 22 6.46 4.12 0.49
C PHE A 22 6.87 3.91 1.95
N ALA A 23 8.15 4.07 2.28
CA ALA A 23 8.62 3.90 3.66
C ALA A 23 7.97 4.89 4.65
N LYS A 24 7.76 6.14 4.23
CA LYS A 24 7.03 7.15 5.03
C LYS A 24 5.57 6.72 5.27
N ALA A 25 4.88 6.28 4.22
CA ALA A 25 3.49 5.80 4.33
C ALA A 25 3.37 4.58 5.25
N MET A 26 4.31 3.63 5.18
CA MET A 26 4.30 2.43 6.02
C MET A 26 4.53 2.76 7.51
N LYS A 27 5.40 3.72 7.83
CA LYS A 27 5.59 4.20 9.21
C LYS A 27 4.33 4.88 9.77
N MET A 28 3.57 5.58 8.94
CA MET A 28 2.27 6.13 9.37
C MET A 28 1.29 4.99 9.67
N ALA A 29 1.20 4.00 8.78
CA ALA A 29 0.32 2.85 8.94
C ALA A 29 0.68 1.98 10.16
N GLU A 30 1.94 1.94 10.59
CA GLU A 30 2.42 1.23 11.79
C GLU A 30 1.60 1.57 13.04
N HIS A 31 1.19 2.85 13.19
CA HIS A 31 0.44 3.32 14.35
C HIS A 31 -1.02 2.84 14.38
N VAL A 32 -1.57 2.45 13.22
CA VAL A 32 -2.95 1.97 13.08
C VAL A 32 -3.01 0.45 13.22
N GLY A 33 -1.94 -0.24 12.82
CA GLY A 33 -1.93 -1.70 12.69
C GLY A 33 -2.66 -2.17 11.43
N MET A 34 -2.40 -3.42 11.01
CA MET A 34 -3.06 -4.03 9.86
C MET A 34 -3.13 -5.55 9.99
N ALA A 35 -4.25 -6.14 9.58
CA ALA A 35 -4.40 -7.58 9.49
C ALA A 35 -3.83 -8.13 8.17
N SER A 36 -3.97 -7.37 7.08
CA SER A 36 -3.52 -7.78 5.75
C SER A 36 -3.08 -6.61 4.88
N ILE A 37 -2.19 -6.86 3.93
CA ILE A 37 -1.69 -5.86 2.98
C ILE A 37 -1.51 -6.45 1.59
N ARG A 38 -1.85 -5.67 0.56
CA ARG A 38 -1.67 -6.03 -0.85
C ARG A 38 -0.63 -5.10 -1.47
N LEU A 39 0.49 -5.64 -1.94
CA LEU A 39 1.57 -4.81 -2.51
C LEU A 39 1.56 -4.82 -4.03
N ASP A 40 1.91 -3.67 -4.61
CA ASP A 40 2.16 -3.59 -6.04
C ASP A 40 3.37 -4.45 -6.47
N ARG A 41 3.39 -4.83 -7.75
CA ARG A 41 4.48 -5.58 -8.40
C ARG A 41 5.86 -5.02 -8.11
N TYR A 42 6.04 -3.70 -7.99
CA TYR A 42 7.37 -3.12 -7.70
C TYR A 42 7.91 -3.59 -6.35
N TYR A 43 7.03 -3.77 -5.36
CA TYR A 43 7.34 -4.17 -3.99
C TYR A 43 7.23 -5.69 -3.75
N ALA A 44 6.90 -6.47 -4.79
CA ALA A 44 6.81 -7.94 -4.73
C ALA A 44 8.19 -8.62 -4.72
N VAL A 45 9.01 -8.33 -3.70
CA VAL A 45 10.32 -8.95 -3.46
C VAL A 45 10.49 -9.34 -1.99
N GLN A 46 11.33 -10.35 -1.75
CA GLN A 46 11.59 -10.93 -0.44
C GLN A 46 12.00 -9.92 0.64
N SER A 47 12.76 -8.88 0.25
CA SER A 47 13.21 -7.84 1.18
C SER A 47 12.06 -7.01 1.74
N TYR A 48 11.01 -6.74 0.94
CA TYR A 48 9.84 -6.01 1.42
C TYR A 48 8.92 -6.88 2.26
N VAL A 49 8.80 -8.17 1.94
CA VAL A 49 8.08 -9.12 2.81
C VAL A 49 8.70 -9.14 4.20
N LYS A 50 10.04 -9.23 4.28
CA LYS A 50 10.74 -9.16 5.55
C LYS A 50 10.56 -7.81 6.24
N PHE A 51 10.68 -6.70 5.51
CA PHE A 51 10.47 -5.36 6.07
C PHE A 51 9.08 -5.18 6.70
N ILE A 52 8.04 -5.73 6.07
CA ILE A 52 6.66 -5.65 6.59
C ILE A 52 6.49 -6.57 7.79
N GLU A 53 7.08 -7.78 7.76
CA GLU A 53 7.10 -8.69 8.90
C GLU A 53 7.80 -8.06 10.11
N ASP A 54 8.89 -7.32 9.89
CA ASP A 54 9.62 -6.61 10.95
C ASP A 54 8.81 -5.40 11.50
N LEU A 55 7.98 -4.75 10.67
CA LEU A 55 7.24 -3.53 11.03
C LEU A 55 5.88 -3.81 11.67
N PHE A 56 5.14 -4.80 11.17
CA PHE A 56 3.76 -5.11 11.60
C PHE A 56 3.64 -6.45 12.33
N GLY A 57 4.74 -7.20 12.46
CA GLY A 57 4.77 -8.51 13.08
C GLY A 57 4.47 -9.65 12.11
N LYS A 58 4.46 -10.87 12.64
CA LYS A 58 4.38 -12.11 11.84
C LYS A 58 2.98 -12.47 11.38
N ASP A 59 1.97 -11.94 12.04
CA ASP A 59 0.57 -12.33 11.83
C ASP A 59 -0.05 -11.62 10.62
N VAL A 60 0.52 -10.50 10.16
CA VAL A 60 0.05 -9.76 9.00
C VAL A 60 0.05 -10.61 7.73
N LEU A 61 -1.07 -10.71 7.03
CA LEU A 61 -1.17 -11.40 5.75
C LEU A 61 -0.65 -10.50 4.63
N ILE A 62 0.20 -11.03 3.75
CA ILE A 62 0.82 -10.24 2.68
C ILE A 62 0.46 -10.89 1.34
N TYR A 63 -0.25 -10.14 0.50
CA TYR A 63 -0.63 -10.55 -0.84
C TYR A 63 0.21 -9.82 -1.89
N ILE A 64 0.95 -10.61 -2.66
CA ILE A 64 1.81 -10.16 -3.77
C ILE A 64 1.76 -11.13 -4.93
N ILE A 65 1.95 -10.62 -6.15
CA ILE A 65 2.26 -11.44 -7.32
C ILE A 65 3.79 -11.50 -7.47
N PRO A 66 4.42 -12.68 -7.32
CA PRO A 66 5.87 -12.81 -7.45
C PRO A 66 6.37 -12.37 -8.83
N LYS A 67 7.54 -11.73 -8.88
CA LYS A 67 8.17 -11.39 -10.16
C LYS A 67 8.55 -12.65 -10.93
N LYS A 68 8.65 -12.57 -12.27
CA LYS A 68 9.02 -13.70 -13.14
C LYS A 68 10.33 -14.40 -12.72
N ASN A 69 11.27 -13.66 -12.15
CA ASN A 69 12.56 -14.16 -11.66
C ASN A 69 12.59 -14.38 -10.13
N ALA A 70 11.43 -14.50 -9.49
CA ALA A 70 11.32 -14.80 -8.07
C ALA A 70 11.97 -16.16 -7.75
N THR A 71 12.72 -16.20 -6.65
CA THR A 71 13.29 -17.45 -6.14
C THR A 71 12.49 -17.97 -4.96
N VAL A 72 12.43 -19.29 -4.78
CA VAL A 72 11.75 -19.93 -3.63
C VAL A 72 12.58 -19.82 -2.34
N LYS A 73 13.89 -19.60 -2.46
CA LYS A 73 14.77 -19.33 -1.31
C LYS A 73 14.32 -18.05 -0.61
N GLY A 74 14.46 -17.98 0.71
CA GLY A 74 14.11 -16.77 1.47
C GLY A 74 13.45 -17.07 2.83
N PRO A 75 12.89 -16.02 3.48
CA PRO A 75 12.20 -16.12 4.75
C PRO A 75 11.02 -17.10 4.71
N LEU A 76 10.64 -17.63 5.88
CA LEU A 76 9.51 -18.56 5.98
C LEU A 76 8.20 -17.92 5.47
N LYS A 77 7.98 -16.64 5.79
CA LYS A 77 6.82 -15.86 5.31
C LYS A 77 6.76 -15.81 3.78
N TRP A 78 7.89 -15.55 3.12
CA TRP A 78 7.98 -15.57 1.65
C TRP A 78 7.60 -16.92 1.05
N LYS A 79 8.12 -18.02 1.63
CA LYS A 79 7.77 -19.37 1.17
C LYS A 79 6.28 -19.66 1.35
N LYS A 80 5.69 -19.22 2.46
CA LYS A 80 4.26 -19.37 2.72
C LYS A 80 3.42 -18.60 1.69
N ILE A 81 3.78 -17.36 1.39
CA ILE A 81 3.13 -16.56 0.34
C ILE A 81 3.17 -17.27 -1.01
N LEU A 82 4.33 -17.81 -1.41
CA LEU A 82 4.44 -18.57 -2.66
C LEU A 82 3.60 -19.86 -2.65
N HIS A 83 3.57 -20.55 -1.51
CA HIS A 83 2.76 -21.75 -1.33
C HIS A 83 1.27 -21.43 -1.43
N ASP A 84 0.80 -20.38 -0.78
CA ASP A 84 -0.61 -19.97 -0.79
C ASP A 84 -1.03 -19.52 -2.19
N PHE A 85 -0.17 -18.77 -2.89
CA PHE A 85 -0.40 -18.36 -4.28
C PHE A 85 -0.55 -19.54 -5.25
N VAL A 86 0.16 -20.65 -5.03
CA VAL A 86 0.11 -21.83 -5.91
C VAL A 86 -1.05 -22.77 -5.56
N ASN A 87 -1.34 -22.94 -4.27
CA ASN A 87 -2.35 -23.91 -3.82
C ASN A 87 -3.78 -23.36 -3.88
N ASP A 88 -3.97 -22.05 -3.72
CA ASP A 88 -5.26 -21.39 -3.89
C ASP A 88 -5.12 -20.16 -4.77
N THR A 89 -4.76 -20.39 -6.03
CA THR A 89 -4.51 -19.30 -7.00
C THR A 89 -5.70 -18.36 -7.15
N ILE A 90 -6.93 -18.89 -7.19
CA ILE A 90 -8.13 -18.07 -7.43
C ILE A 90 -8.48 -17.24 -6.20
N GLY A 91 -8.52 -17.84 -5.01
CA GLY A 91 -8.78 -17.11 -3.77
C GLY A 91 -7.71 -16.06 -3.50
N TYR A 92 -6.44 -16.43 -3.69
CA TYR A 92 -5.31 -15.51 -3.51
C TYR A 92 -5.36 -14.33 -4.49
N LEU A 93 -5.69 -14.58 -5.76
CA LEU A 93 -5.84 -13.48 -6.72
C LEU A 93 -7.03 -12.59 -6.36
N GLY A 94 -8.14 -13.16 -5.86
CA GLY A 94 -9.27 -12.40 -5.35
C GLY A 94 -8.85 -11.37 -4.30
N GLU A 95 -8.14 -11.83 -3.27
CA GLU A 95 -7.57 -10.96 -2.22
C GLU A 95 -6.61 -9.92 -2.79
N TYR A 96 -5.72 -10.33 -3.70
CA TYR A 96 -4.77 -9.42 -4.34
C TYR A 96 -5.46 -8.29 -5.11
N TYR A 97 -6.56 -8.60 -5.81
CA TYR A 97 -7.30 -7.65 -6.65
C TYR A 97 -8.01 -6.55 -5.86
N GLU A 98 -8.25 -6.72 -4.56
CA GLU A 98 -8.82 -5.66 -3.72
C GLU A 98 -7.93 -4.40 -3.64
N ARG A 99 -6.65 -4.52 -4.02
CA ARG A 99 -5.76 -3.35 -4.23
C ARG A 99 -6.36 -2.32 -5.19
N ASN A 100 -7.22 -2.74 -6.12
CA ASN A 100 -7.93 -1.86 -7.04
C ASN A 100 -8.76 -0.78 -6.31
N GLN A 101 -9.21 -1.03 -5.07
CA GLN A 101 -9.86 -0.01 -4.26
C GLN A 101 -8.98 1.23 -4.06
N SER A 102 -7.69 1.02 -3.76
CA SER A 102 -6.74 2.12 -3.62
C SER A 102 -6.48 2.84 -4.95
N GLU A 103 -6.44 2.12 -6.07
CA GLU A 103 -6.27 2.72 -7.39
C GLU A 103 -7.49 3.56 -7.79
N SER A 104 -8.69 3.09 -7.46
CA SER A 104 -9.93 3.85 -7.61
C SER A 104 -9.91 5.12 -6.77
N GLY A 105 -9.54 5.03 -5.49
CA GLY A 105 -9.43 6.19 -4.61
C GLY A 105 -8.48 7.26 -5.16
N PHE A 106 -7.29 6.85 -5.62
CA PHE A 106 -6.36 7.77 -6.26
C PHE A 106 -6.90 8.36 -7.57
N SER A 107 -7.74 7.62 -8.32
CA SER A 107 -8.40 8.13 -9.53
C SER A 107 -9.44 9.19 -9.19
N GLU A 108 -10.25 8.95 -8.16
CA GLU A 108 -11.25 9.88 -7.63
C GLU A 108 -10.59 11.19 -7.20
N ASP A 109 -9.51 11.11 -6.42
CA ASP A 109 -8.76 12.28 -5.95
C ASP A 109 -8.17 13.10 -7.10
N LYS A 110 -7.60 12.43 -8.11
CA LYS A 110 -7.06 13.12 -9.30
C LYS A 110 -8.13 13.85 -10.08
N ARG A 111 -9.36 13.31 -10.17
CA ARG A 111 -10.49 13.98 -10.83
C ARG A 111 -10.96 15.18 -10.02
N ARG A 112 -10.95 15.08 -8.69
CA ARG A 112 -11.46 16.11 -7.78
C ARG A 112 -10.48 17.27 -7.58
N PHE A 113 -9.21 16.98 -7.32
CA PHE A 113 -8.20 17.98 -6.94
C PHE A 113 -7.19 18.27 -8.05
N GLY A 114 -7.26 17.53 -9.17
CA GLY A 114 -6.34 17.65 -10.29
C GLY A 114 -5.12 16.73 -10.16
N TRP A 115 -4.46 16.51 -11.29
CA TRP A 115 -3.39 15.50 -11.40
C TRP A 115 -2.00 16.01 -10.99
N LYS A 116 -1.78 17.33 -11.04
CA LYS A 116 -0.48 17.95 -10.79
C LYS A 116 -0.51 18.77 -9.52
N ILE A 117 0.44 18.53 -8.62
CA ILE A 117 0.71 19.43 -7.49
C ILE A 117 1.63 20.54 -7.99
N PRO A 118 1.19 21.82 -8.04
CA PRO A 118 1.99 22.90 -8.60
C PRO A 118 3.14 23.34 -7.68
N GLN A 119 3.10 22.96 -6.40
CA GLN A 119 4.12 23.31 -5.42
C GLN A 119 5.46 22.65 -5.77
N ARG A 120 6.56 23.39 -5.58
CA ARG A 120 7.93 22.93 -5.87
C ARG A 120 8.78 22.69 -4.64
N ARG A 121 8.40 23.28 -3.49
CA ARG A 121 9.10 23.13 -2.22
C ARG A 121 8.60 21.87 -1.52
N GLU A 122 9.52 21.08 -0.96
CA GLU A 122 9.22 19.73 -0.48
C GLU A 122 8.11 19.69 0.58
N ASP A 123 8.23 20.54 1.60
CA ASP A 123 7.22 20.69 2.66
C ASP A 123 5.84 21.09 2.13
N ARG A 124 5.78 21.93 1.08
CA ARG A 124 4.52 22.36 0.47
C ARG A 124 3.88 21.27 -0.37
N VAL A 125 4.68 20.43 -1.04
CA VAL A 125 4.16 19.25 -1.73
C VAL A 125 3.64 18.23 -0.73
N ASP A 126 4.36 18.01 0.37
CA ASP A 126 3.90 17.12 1.42
C ASP A 126 2.60 17.61 2.06
N THR A 127 2.51 18.91 2.37
CA THR A 127 1.28 19.55 2.87
C THR A 127 0.13 19.43 1.86
N SER A 128 0.39 19.66 0.57
CA SER A 128 -0.63 19.51 -0.46
C SER A 128 -1.17 18.08 -0.54
N ASN A 129 -0.28 17.07 -0.45
CA ASN A 129 -0.68 15.68 -0.50
C ASN A 129 -1.42 15.26 0.76
N PHE A 130 -0.95 15.71 1.93
CA PHE A 130 -1.65 15.57 3.21
C PHE A 130 -3.07 16.09 3.13
N CYS A 131 -3.26 17.32 2.65
CA CYS A 131 -4.58 17.92 2.49
C CYS A 131 -5.47 17.09 1.56
N THR A 132 -4.94 16.61 0.43
CA THR A 132 -5.70 15.71 -0.47
C THR A 132 -6.14 14.44 0.24
N THR A 133 -5.23 13.77 0.96
CA THR A 133 -5.53 12.57 1.74
C THR A 133 -6.56 12.83 2.84
N LEU A 134 -6.43 13.94 3.56
CA LEU A 134 -7.38 14.36 4.59
C LEU A 134 -8.76 14.63 3.99
N TRP A 135 -8.83 15.38 2.90
CA TRP A 135 -10.09 15.65 2.22
C TRP A 135 -10.76 14.38 1.73
N HIS A 136 -10.01 13.46 1.11
CA HIS A 136 -10.53 12.15 0.71
C HIS A 136 -11.22 11.45 1.90
N ASN A 137 -10.50 11.35 3.03
CA ASN A 137 -11.04 10.71 4.22
C ASN A 137 -12.28 11.43 4.75
N MET A 138 -12.30 12.76 4.75
CA MET A 138 -13.46 13.54 5.20
C MET A 138 -14.69 13.33 4.32
N PHE A 139 -14.52 13.16 3.01
CA PHE A 139 -15.63 12.85 2.10
C PHE A 139 -16.19 11.45 2.36
N TRP A 140 -15.33 10.45 2.56
CA TRP A 140 -15.74 9.06 2.82
C TRP A 140 -16.29 8.86 4.24
N ALA A 141 -15.75 9.56 5.24
CA ALA A 141 -16.22 9.47 6.62
C ALA A 141 -17.65 10.00 6.80
N GLY A 142 -18.12 10.89 5.92
CA GLY A 142 -19.50 11.40 5.93
C GLY A 142 -20.52 10.50 5.20
N GLU A 143 -20.06 9.45 4.53
CA GLU A 143 -20.91 8.52 3.76
C GLU A 143 -21.12 7.17 4.47
N ASN A 144 -20.47 6.94 5.62
CA ASN A 144 -20.56 5.73 6.44
C ASN A 144 -21.57 5.86 7.59
#